data_AF-X6JEU1-F1
#
_entry.id   AF-X6JEU1-F1
#
_cell.length_a   1.000
_cell.length_b   1.000
_cell.length_c   1.000
_cell.angle_alpha   90.00
_cell.angle_beta   90.00
_cell.angle_gamma   90.00
#
_symmetry.space_group_name_H-M   'P 1'
#
loop_
_entity.id
_entity.type
_entity.pdbx_description
1 polymer ?
#
loop_
_entity_poly.entity_id
_entity_poly.type
_entity_poly.pdbx_seq_one_letter_code
_entity_poly.pdbx_strand_id
1 'polypeptide(L)'
;MFADLYETLEISPNANSETVERVFRYLAMRYHPDNQQTGDEARFSELVEAHNTLKDPVKRAQYDVAYKEHAGLRRELTEEAGNKKGLGRDSELKSKLLSLLYTKRRHEVGSNH
;
A
#
# COMPACT_ATOMS: atom_id res chain seq x y z
N MET A 1 13.22 -4.51 -7.86
CA MET A 1 11.92 -4.37 -7.17
C MET A 1 10.86 -4.42 -8.25
N PHE A 2 9.86 -5.28 -8.14
CA PHE A 2 8.80 -5.37 -9.16
C PHE A 2 7.91 -4.13 -9.05
N ALA A 3 7.68 -3.43 -10.16
CA ALA A 3 6.81 -2.26 -10.19
C ALA A 3 5.36 -2.72 -10.40
N ASP A 4 4.47 -2.42 -9.44
CA ASP A 4 3.04 -2.67 -9.56
C ASP A 4 2.38 -1.52 -10.35
N LEU A 5 2.26 -1.68 -11.67
CA LEU A 5 1.69 -0.69 -12.58
C LEU A 5 0.19 -0.48 -12.34
N TYR A 6 -0.50 -1.49 -11.80
CA TYR A 6 -1.90 -1.38 -11.43
C TYR A 6 -2.05 -0.53 -10.17
N GLU A 7 -1.15 -0.69 -9.19
CA GLU A 7 -1.07 0.16 -8.01
C GLU A 7 -0.66 1.59 -8.38
N THR A 8 0.31 1.78 -9.29
CA THR A 8 0.73 3.11 -9.79
C THR A 8 -0.43 3.89 -10.41
N LEU A 9 -1.29 3.22 -11.19
CA LEU A 9 -2.49 3.83 -11.77
C LEU A 9 -3.72 3.77 -10.83
N GLU A 10 -3.59 3.23 -9.62
CA GLU A 10 -4.70 3.04 -8.66
C GLU A 10 -5.92 2.30 -9.26
N ILE A 11 -5.68 1.31 -10.11
CA ILE A 11 -6.72 0.52 -10.79
C ILE A 11 -6.65 -0.96 -10.46
N SER A 12 -7.77 -1.65 -10.69
CA SER A 12 -7.80 -3.11 -10.62
C SER A 12 -7.02 -3.74 -11.78
N PRO A 13 -6.33 -4.88 -11.57
CA PRO A 13 -5.78 -5.69 -12.65
C PRO A 13 -6.81 -6.13 -13.69
N ASN A 14 -8.09 -6.19 -13.30
CA ASN A 14 -9.22 -6.53 -14.17
C ASN A 14 -9.80 -5.31 -14.92
N ALA A 15 -9.23 -4.12 -14.77
CA ALA A 15 -9.73 -2.91 -15.41
C ALA A 15 -9.67 -3.01 -16.95
N ASN A 16 -10.72 -2.58 -17.64
CA ASN A 16 -10.73 -2.52 -19.10
C ASN A 16 -9.87 -1.35 -19.61
N SER A 17 -9.51 -1.37 -20.90
CA SER A 17 -8.65 -0.32 -21.49
C SER A 17 -9.23 1.08 -21.37
N GLU A 18 -10.55 1.23 -21.45
CA GLU A 18 -11.22 2.53 -21.27
C GLU A 18 -11.00 3.09 -19.86
N THR A 19 -11.05 2.23 -18.84
CA THR A 19 -10.79 2.60 -17.44
C THR A 19 -9.33 3.01 -17.27
N VAL A 20 -8.39 2.26 -17.85
CA VAL A 20 -6.96 2.59 -17.84
C VAL A 20 -6.73 4.00 -18.40
N GLU A 21 -7.31 4.30 -19.57
CA GLU A 21 -7.15 5.62 -20.19
C GLU A 21 -7.83 6.73 -19.39
N ARG A 22 -9.03 6.48 -18.85
CA ARG A 22 -9.77 7.47 -18.06
C ARG A 22 -9.03 7.85 -16.78
N VAL A 23 -8.51 6.86 -16.06
CA VAL A 23 -7.79 7.07 -14.81
C VAL A 23 -6.43 7.71 -15.08
N PHE A 24 -5.72 7.27 -16.12
CA PHE A 24 -4.48 7.93 -16.55
C PHE A 24 -4.70 9.42 -16.83
N ARG A 25 -5.74 9.81 -17.60
CA ARG A 25 -6.03 11.22 -17.85
C ARG A 25 -6.28 12.00 -16.57
N TYR A 26 -7.02 11.42 -15.62
CA TYR A 26 -7.29 12.05 -14.33
C TYR A 26 -6.01 12.28 -13.52
N LEU A 27 -5.16 11.24 -13.39
CA LEU A 27 -3.91 11.32 -12.64
C LEU A 27 -2.88 12.21 -13.34
N ALA A 28 -2.81 12.16 -14.67
CA ALA A 28 -1.93 13.01 -15.48
C ALA A 28 -2.23 14.49 -15.28
N MET A 29 -3.51 14.90 -15.25
CA MET A 29 -3.89 16.29 -14.96
C MET A 29 -3.55 16.71 -13.52
N ARG A 30 -3.66 15.77 -12.58
CA ARG A 30 -3.35 16.02 -11.16
C ARG A 30 -1.85 16.19 -10.94
N TYR A 31 -1.04 15.31 -11.51
CA TYR A 31 0.40 15.26 -11.27
C TYR A 31 1.25 15.95 -12.33
N HIS A 32 0.64 16.59 -13.34
CA HIS A 32 1.35 17.34 -14.37
C HIS A 32 2.33 18.35 -13.74
N PRO A 33 3.58 18.48 -14.24
CA PRO A 33 4.57 19.40 -13.67
C PRO A 33 4.12 20.87 -13.65
N ASP A 34 3.26 21.27 -14.59
CA ASP A 34 2.69 22.63 -14.60
C ASP A 34 1.63 22.87 -13.51
N ASN A 35 1.17 21.83 -12.81
CA ASN A 35 0.23 21.97 -11.71
C ASN A 35 0.97 22.41 -10.43
N GLN A 36 0.74 23.65 -10.00
CA GLN A 36 1.44 24.25 -8.86
C GLN A 36 1.04 23.67 -7.49
N GLN A 37 -0.09 22.96 -7.39
CA GLN A 37 -0.57 22.40 -6.12
C GLN A 37 -0.18 20.94 -5.92
N THR A 38 -0.27 20.14 -6.98
CA THR A 38 -0.11 18.69 -6.93
C THR A 38 0.85 18.15 -8.00
N GLY A 39 1.54 19.02 -8.73
CA GLY A 39 2.51 18.63 -9.75
C GLY A 39 3.69 17.88 -9.15
N ASP A 40 4.02 16.76 -9.78
CA ASP A 40 5.11 15.89 -9.37
C ASP A 40 5.64 15.18 -10.63
N GLU A 41 6.80 15.62 -11.11
CA GLU A 41 7.42 15.09 -12.34
C GLU A 41 7.77 13.60 -12.22
N ALA A 42 8.22 13.16 -11.04
CA ALA A 42 8.57 11.77 -10.82
C ALA A 42 7.33 10.88 -10.90
N ARG A 43 6.26 11.27 -10.21
CA ARG A 43 4.96 10.57 -10.29
C ARG A 43 4.38 10.61 -11.68
N PHE A 44 4.46 11.74 -12.38
CA PHE A 44 3.99 11.84 -13.75
C PHE A 44 4.71 10.86 -14.68
N SER A 45 6.04 10.74 -14.54
CA SER A 45 6.84 9.78 -15.31
C SER A 45 6.41 8.33 -15.04
N GLU A 46 6.22 7.96 -13.76
CA GLU A 46 5.72 6.64 -13.36
C GLU A 46 4.34 6.33 -13.98
N LEU A 47 3.42 7.31 -13.97
CA LEU A 47 2.09 7.17 -14.56
C LEU A 47 2.15 6.96 -16.07
N VAL A 48 3.05 7.67 -16.76
CA VAL A 48 3.26 7.53 -18.21
C VAL A 48 3.82 6.15 -18.54
N GLU A 49 4.81 5.66 -17.79
CA GLU A 49 5.37 4.32 -17.98
C GLU A 49 4.33 3.22 -17.75
N ALA A 50 3.55 3.33 -16.68
CA ALA A 50 2.49 2.39 -16.36
C ALA A 50 1.42 2.36 -17.46
N HIS A 51 0.95 3.53 -17.90
CA HIS A 51 -0.02 3.63 -18.98
C HIS A 51 0.51 3.08 -20.31
N ASN A 52 1.76 3.38 -20.68
CA ASN A 52 2.36 2.89 -21.92
C ASN A 52 2.45 1.35 -21.99
N THR A 53 2.63 0.70 -20.83
CA THR A 53 2.64 -0.77 -20.73
C THR A 53 1.23 -1.33 -20.73
N LEU A 54 0.30 -0.72 -19.99
CA LEU A 54 -1.05 -1.25 -19.79
C LEU A 54 -2.02 -0.93 -20.95
N LYS A 55 -1.73 0.07 -21.77
CA LYS A 55 -2.52 0.40 -22.97
C LYS A 55 -2.32 -0.60 -24.11
N ASP A 56 -1.13 -1.16 -24.25
CA ASP A 56 -0.82 -2.14 -25.29
C ASP A 56 -1.21 -3.55 -24.80
N PRO A 57 -2.14 -4.23 -25.48
CA PRO A 57 -2.62 -5.55 -25.03
C PRO A 57 -1.51 -6.61 -24.99
N VAL A 58 -0.49 -6.51 -25.86
CA VAL A 58 0.62 -7.47 -25.89
C VAL A 58 1.53 -7.25 -24.69
N LYS A 59 1.91 -6.00 -24.42
CA LYS A 59 2.74 -5.65 -23.26
C LYS A 59 2.02 -5.92 -21.96
N ARG A 60 0.73 -5.62 -21.89
CA ARG A 60 -0.11 -5.92 -20.73
C ARG A 60 -0.17 -7.41 -20.45
N ALA A 61 -0.35 -8.25 -21.47
CA ALA A 61 -0.37 -9.70 -21.28
C ALA A 61 0.97 -10.24 -20.73
N GLN A 62 2.10 -9.72 -21.21
CA GLN A 62 3.43 -10.08 -20.69
C GLN A 62 3.60 -9.62 -19.23
N TYR A 63 3.17 -8.39 -18.94
CA TYR A 63 3.18 -7.84 -17.59
C TYR A 63 2.29 -8.65 -16.63
N ASP A 64 1.11 -9.09 -17.08
CA ASP A 64 0.15 -9.86 -16.27
C ASP A 64 0.70 -11.22 -15.82
N VAL A 65 1.57 -11.85 -16.62
CA VAL A 65 2.24 -13.09 -16.22
C VAL A 65 3.16 -12.83 -15.03
N ALA A 66 4.07 -11.85 -15.14
CA ALA A 66 4.98 -11.47 -14.06
C ALA A 66 4.22 -10.93 -12.84
N TYR A 67 3.14 -10.19 -13.06
CA TYR A 67 2.27 -9.67 -12.02
C TYR A 67 1.67 -10.78 -11.17
N LYS A 68 1.18 -11.87 -11.78
CA LYS A 68 0.60 -13.00 -11.04
C LYS A 68 1.62 -13.72 -10.18
N GLU A 69 2.86 -13.88 -10.66
CA GLU A 69 3.95 -14.46 -9.89
C GLU A 69 4.25 -13.62 -8.65
N HIS A 70 4.36 -12.30 -8.80
CA HIS A 70 4.61 -11.38 -7.69
C HIS A 70 3.41 -11.19 -6.75
N ALA A 71 2.19 -11.22 -7.28
CA ALA A 71 0.97 -11.13 -6.48
C ALA A 71 0.78 -12.37 -5.60
N GLY A 72 1.16 -13.56 -6.09
CA GLY A 72 1.18 -14.80 -5.31
C GLY A 72 2.13 -14.69 -4.11
N LEU A 73 3.35 -14.20 -4.34
CA LEU A 73 4.33 -13.93 -3.29
C LEU A 73 3.82 -12.89 -2.26
N ARG A 74 3.19 -11.80 -2.71
CA ARG A 74 2.60 -10.79 -1.80
C ARG A 74 1.51 -11.39 -0.93
N ARG A 75 0.65 -12.26 -1.50
CA ARG A 75 -0.39 -12.95 -0.75
C ARG A 75 0.20 -13.90 0.28
N GLU A 76 1.21 -14.70 -0.08
CA GLU A 76 1.89 -15.62 0.84
C GLU A 76 2.52 -14.85 2.01
N LEU A 77 3.27 -13.78 1.74
CA LEU A 77 3.82 -12.90 2.79
C LEU A 77 2.75 -12.28 3.69
N THR A 78 1.60 -11.90 3.11
CA THR A 78 0.47 -11.33 3.88
C THR A 78 -0.23 -12.40 4.72
N GLU A 79 -0.37 -13.63 4.22
CA GLU A 79 -0.92 -14.79 4.95
C GLU A 79 0.04 -15.24 6.06
N GLU A 80 1.36 -15.22 5.84
CA GLU A 80 2.39 -15.48 6.84
C GLU A 80 2.41 -14.41 7.93
N ALA A 81 2.34 -13.12 7.57
CA ALA A 81 2.19 -12.03 8.52
C ALA A 81 0.84 -12.07 9.26
N GLY A 82 -0.21 -12.54 8.59
CA GLY A 82 -1.55 -12.78 9.13
C GLY A 82 -1.65 -14.05 9.98
N ASN A 83 -0.67 -14.95 9.92
CA ASN A 83 -0.61 -16.16 10.74
C ASN A 83 -0.34 -15.76 12.19
N LYS A 84 -1.43 -15.69 12.95
CA LYS A 84 -1.55 -15.17 14.33
C LYS A 84 -0.81 -16.00 15.39
N LYS A 85 0.50 -16.25 15.25
CA LYS A 85 1.36 -16.67 16.37
C LYS A 85 1.92 -15.47 17.17
N GLY A 86 1.68 -14.24 16.71
CA GLY A 86 2.11 -13.00 17.39
C GLY A 86 1.02 -12.30 18.22
N LEU A 87 -0.26 -12.38 17.83
CA LEU A 87 -1.34 -11.59 18.45
C LEU A 87 -1.69 -11.98 19.89
N GLY A 88 -1.26 -13.15 20.36
CA GLY A 88 -1.41 -13.55 21.76
C GLY A 88 -0.42 -12.86 22.70
N ARG A 89 0.79 -12.50 22.23
CA ARG A 89 1.82 -11.88 23.07
C ARG A 89 1.53 -10.40 23.36
N ASP A 90 0.95 -9.69 22.40
CA ASP A 90 0.68 -8.25 22.54
C ASP A 90 -0.47 -7.96 23.50
N SER A 91 -1.48 -8.83 23.57
CA SER A 91 -2.56 -8.70 24.56
C SER A 91 -2.03 -8.91 25.98
N GLU A 92 -1.17 -9.90 26.18
CA GLU A 92 -0.53 -10.19 27.47
C GLU A 92 0.43 -9.08 27.90
N LEU A 93 1.26 -8.58 26.98
CA LEU A 93 2.15 -7.44 27.21
C LEU A 93 1.36 -6.19 27.58
N LYS A 94 0.28 -5.90 26.86
CA LYS A 94 -0.62 -4.78 27.15
C LYS A 94 -1.25 -4.92 28.53
N SER A 95 -1.72 -6.12 28.90
CA SER A 95 -2.31 -6.40 30.22
C SER A 95 -1.29 -6.22 31.35
N LYS A 96 -0.07 -6.76 31.19
CA LYS A 96 1.02 -6.62 32.18
C LYS A 96 1.44 -5.15 32.32
N LEU A 97 1.62 -4.43 31.22
CA LEU A 97 1.99 -3.02 31.24
C LEU A 97 0.89 -2.17 31.91
N LEU A 98 -0.38 -2.40 31.59
CA LEU A 98 -1.51 -1.76 32.27
C LEU A 98 -1.48 -2.03 33.77
N SER A 99 -1.31 -3.27 34.20
CA SER A 99 -1.24 -3.60 35.64
C SER A 99 -0.07 -2.90 36.35
N LEU A 100 1.11 -2.83 35.72
CA LEU A 100 2.28 -2.14 36.27
C LEU A 100 2.04 -0.63 36.38
N LEU A 101 1.44 -0.01 35.36
CA LEU A 101 1.11 1.41 35.36
C LEU A 101 0.04 1.76 36.41
N TYR A 102 -0.96 0.90 36.60
CA TYR A 102 -1.98 1.06 37.64
C TYR A 102 -1.37 0.94 39.05
N THR A 103 -0.50 -0.05 39.27
CA THR A 103 0.20 -0.22 40.55
C THR A 103 1.10 0.99 40.83
N LYS A 104 1.88 1.44 39.85
CA LYS A 104 2.75 2.62 39.98
C LYS A 104 1.94 3.89 40.29
N ARG A 105 0.82 4.12 39.60
CA ARG A 105 -0.07 5.25 39.87
C ARG A 105 -0.68 5.20 41.28
N ARG A 106 -1.06 4.01 41.77
CA ARG A 106 -1.60 3.85 43.13
C ARG A 106 -0.55 4.18 44.20
N HIS A 107 0.73 3.90 43.95
CA HIS A 107 1.80 4.26 44.88
C HIS A 107 2.20 5.75 44.82
N GLU A 108 2.12 6.39 43.65
CA GLU A 108 2.41 7.84 43.51
C GLU A 108 1.32 8.73 44.12
N VAL A 109 0.05 8.31 44.12
CA VAL A 109 -1.05 9.05 44.77
C VAL A 109 -1.04 8.92 46.31
N GLY A 110 -0.31 7.95 46.87
CA GLY A 110 -0.17 7.74 48.31
C GLY A 110 1.03 8.44 48.96
N SER A 111 1.93 9.03 48.16
CA SER A 111 3.13 9.74 48.64
C SER A 111 3.04 11.24 48.38
N ASN A 112 1.90 11.84 48.73
CA ASN A 112 1.77 13.28 48.84
C ASN A 112 0.79 13.62 49.98
N HIS A 113 1.17 13.23 51.19
CA HIS A 113 0.71 13.79 52.46
C HIS A 113 1.93 13.85 53.40
#